data_AF-A0A842S0Q1-F1
#
_entry.id   AF-A0A842S0Q1-F1
#
_cell.length_a   1.000
_cell.length_b   1.000
_cell.length_c   1.000
_cell.angle_alpha   90.00
_cell.angle_beta   90.00
_cell.angle_gamma   90.00
#
_symmetry.space_group_name_H-M   'P 1'
#
loop_
_entity.id
_entity.type
_entity.pdbx_description
1 polymer ?
#
loop_
_entity_poly.entity_id
_entity_poly.type
_entity_poly.pdbx_seq_one_letter_code
_entity_poly.pdbx_strand_id
1 'polypeptide(L)'
;MEDNLSQIKTANNTHKTIIQITIISIIGVTIIFVILRILIGLYEFPDFFELSKDGDFYILYDAQKEGLFKYYDYTNKLRPPIYLYHWYFLFFPFGIIPANISVYLWDIFRVVIYIYIILNIYKISESRKNEYLFVVISFIGFFFDAYLGNSNFLVLFFLFFSHIYLKQGRVWIAGIFFALATFKLVACILPIIYLLIRELDLKSFIKYIIPFLLLLVPFLIFPSYFLQFIENLLFLEDYKGDPVQPNFGNDILNAIAAFFLFIWQAFQQAQLMYYSFFLLIILNYIRIRKIEKETKLEN
;
A
#
# COMPACT_ATOMS: atom_id res chain seq x y z
N MET A 1 14.63 3.19 -42.99
CA MET A 1 15.42 3.48 -41.77
C MET A 1 14.91 4.73 -41.05
N GLU A 2 14.54 5.79 -41.78
CA GLU A 2 13.93 7.01 -41.22
C GLU A 2 12.56 6.78 -40.55
N ASP A 3 11.71 5.90 -41.09
CA ASP A 3 10.42 5.56 -40.48
C ASP A 3 10.54 4.86 -39.11
N ASN A 4 11.57 4.04 -38.91
CA ASN A 4 11.81 3.40 -37.61
C ASN A 4 12.31 4.44 -36.58
N LEU A 5 13.11 5.41 -37.01
CA LEU A 5 13.59 6.51 -36.16
C LEU A 5 12.47 7.48 -35.76
N SER A 6 11.53 7.76 -36.66
CA SER A 6 10.36 8.61 -36.36
C SER A 6 9.38 7.93 -35.40
N GLN A 7 9.14 6.63 -35.56
CA GLN A 7 8.29 5.84 -34.65
C GLN A 7 8.89 5.72 -33.24
N ILE A 8 10.20 5.46 -33.13
CA ILE A 8 10.90 5.41 -31.84
C ILE A 8 10.85 6.76 -31.11
N LYS A 9 11.08 7.87 -31.83
CA LYS A 9 11.00 9.22 -31.25
C LYS A 9 9.60 9.57 -30.77
N THR A 10 8.59 9.30 -31.58
CA THR A 10 7.18 9.57 -31.24
C THR A 10 6.78 8.78 -30.00
N ALA A 11 7.12 7.49 -29.94
CA ALA A 11 6.75 6.64 -28.82
C ALA A 11 7.48 7.07 -27.51
N ASN A 12 8.74 7.51 -27.59
CA ASN A 12 9.46 8.07 -26.43
C ASN A 12 8.83 9.37 -25.93
N ASN A 13 8.37 10.24 -26.84
CA ASN A 13 7.69 11.48 -26.49
C ASN A 13 6.35 11.20 -25.79
N THR A 14 5.53 10.28 -26.30
CA THR A 14 4.24 9.91 -25.67
C THR A 14 4.42 9.41 -24.24
N HIS A 15 5.43 8.57 -24.00
CA HIS A 15 5.72 8.06 -22.66
C HIS A 15 6.11 9.20 -21.70
N LYS A 16 7.01 10.09 -22.13
CA LYS A 16 7.41 11.27 -21.34
C LYS A 16 6.20 12.15 -21.00
N THR A 17 5.30 12.38 -21.98
CA THR A 17 4.09 13.16 -21.78
C THR A 17 3.16 12.52 -20.74
N ILE A 18 2.93 11.21 -20.81
CA ILE A 18 2.07 10.51 -19.84
C ILE A 18 2.62 10.65 -18.41
N ILE A 19 3.91 10.38 -18.21
CA ILE A 19 4.55 10.51 -16.90
C ILE A 19 4.44 11.96 -16.38
N GLN A 20 4.66 12.95 -17.23
CA GLN A 20 4.51 14.36 -16.87
C GLN A 20 3.08 14.71 -16.47
N ILE A 21 2.08 14.28 -17.25
CA ILE A 21 0.66 14.49 -16.94
C ILE A 21 0.33 13.84 -15.60
N THR A 22 0.75 12.60 -15.36
CA THR A 22 0.53 11.92 -14.08
C THR A 22 1.14 12.69 -12.91
N ILE A 23 2.37 13.18 -13.04
CA ILE A 23 3.04 13.96 -11.99
C ILE A 23 2.27 15.26 -11.70
N ILE A 24 1.86 15.99 -12.75
CA ILE A 24 1.06 17.21 -12.61
C ILE A 24 -0.27 16.89 -11.92
N SER A 25 -0.93 15.80 -12.30
CA SER A 25 -2.18 15.36 -11.67
C SER A 25 -1.99 14.97 -10.21
N ILE A 26 -0.89 14.29 -9.85
CA ILE A 26 -0.55 13.96 -8.45
C ILE A 26 -0.43 15.24 -7.62
N ILE A 27 0.36 16.20 -8.10
CA ILE A 27 0.55 17.49 -7.43
C ILE A 27 -0.77 18.24 -7.33
N GLY A 28 -1.56 18.28 -8.41
CA GLY A 28 -2.87 18.92 -8.46
C GLY A 28 -3.84 18.33 -7.44
N VAL A 29 -3.98 17.00 -7.39
CA VAL A 29 -4.82 16.31 -6.41
C VAL A 29 -4.40 16.64 -4.97
N THR A 30 -3.10 16.65 -4.67
CA THR A 30 -2.63 17.02 -3.34
C THR A 30 -2.94 18.47 -2.99
N ILE A 31 -2.72 19.41 -3.91
CA ILE A 31 -3.09 20.83 -3.69
C ILE A 31 -4.59 20.95 -3.44
N ILE A 32 -5.43 20.24 -4.21
CA ILE A 32 -6.88 20.23 -4.03
C ILE A 32 -7.24 19.74 -2.62
N PHE A 33 -6.66 18.64 -2.14
CA PHE A 33 -6.95 18.14 -0.79
C PHE A 33 -6.44 19.06 0.33
N VAL A 34 -5.29 19.72 0.13
CA VAL A 34 -4.78 20.73 1.06
C VAL A 34 -5.76 21.91 1.15
N ILE A 35 -6.23 22.43 0.01
CA ILE A 35 -7.22 23.51 -0.04
C ILE A 35 -8.53 23.05 0.60
N LEU A 36 -9.02 21.86 0.25
CA LEU A 36 -10.25 21.30 0.81
C LEU A 36 -10.16 21.20 2.34
N ARG A 37 -9.02 20.76 2.88
CA ARG A 37 -8.79 20.68 4.34
C ARG A 37 -8.86 22.07 5.00
N ILE A 38 -8.35 23.12 4.35
CA ILE A 38 -8.45 24.50 4.85
C ILE A 38 -9.91 24.98 4.79
N LEU A 39 -10.60 24.74 3.67
CA LEU A 39 -11.98 25.20 3.49
C LEU A 39 -12.97 24.53 4.45
N ILE A 40 -12.83 23.22 4.70
CA ILE A 40 -13.66 22.51 5.70
C ILE A 40 -13.45 23.09 7.11
N GLY A 41 -12.27 23.61 7.43
CA GLY A 41 -12.04 24.29 8.70
C GLY A 41 -12.72 25.66 8.81
N LEU A 42 -13.23 26.22 7.70
CA LEU A 42 -13.80 27.57 7.62
C LEU A 42 -15.30 27.59 7.30
N TYR A 43 -15.81 26.52 6.69
CA TYR A 43 -17.18 26.41 6.20
C TYR A 43 -17.75 25.03 6.50
N GLU A 44 -19.08 24.94 6.61
CA GLU A 44 -19.79 23.65 6.70
C GLU A 44 -19.85 23.00 5.32
N PHE A 45 -19.38 21.75 5.21
CA PHE A 45 -19.48 20.95 4.00
C PHE A 45 -20.52 19.82 4.19
N PRO A 46 -21.09 19.28 3.10
CA PRO A 46 -21.89 18.07 3.18
C PRO A 46 -21.11 16.92 3.83
N ASP A 47 -21.80 16.12 4.64
CA ASP A 47 -21.20 15.02 5.41
C ASP A 47 -20.22 14.17 4.60
N PHE A 48 -20.53 13.84 3.35
CA PHE A 48 -19.67 12.96 2.55
C PHE A 48 -18.27 13.53 2.23
N PHE A 49 -18.04 14.86 2.35
CA PHE A 49 -16.72 15.48 2.21
C PHE A 49 -15.94 15.52 3.53
N GLU A 50 -16.65 15.46 4.67
CA GLU A 50 -16.08 15.50 6.01
C GLU A 50 -15.87 14.09 6.56
N LEU A 51 -16.80 13.16 6.27
CA LEU A 51 -16.77 11.78 6.71
C LEU A 51 -15.56 11.07 6.12
N SER A 52 -14.81 10.39 7.00
CA SER A 52 -13.64 9.57 6.67
C SER A 52 -12.42 10.32 6.11
N LYS A 53 -12.49 11.64 5.91
CA LYS A 53 -11.33 12.43 5.46
C LYS A 53 -10.22 12.38 6.49
N ASP A 54 -9.02 12.00 6.06
CA ASP A 54 -7.86 11.78 6.93
C ASP A 54 -8.12 10.78 8.09
N GLY A 55 -9.19 9.98 8.02
CA GLY A 55 -9.63 9.11 9.10
C GLY A 55 -8.51 8.15 9.52
N ASP A 56 -7.90 7.47 8.55
CA ASP A 56 -6.81 6.55 8.82
C ASP A 56 -5.60 7.28 9.42
N PHE A 57 -5.31 8.52 9.01
CA PHE A 57 -4.20 9.29 9.59
C PHE A 57 -4.45 9.54 11.10
N TYR A 58 -5.64 10.02 11.47
CA TYR A 58 -5.96 10.34 12.87
C TYR A 58 -6.03 9.08 13.75
N ILE A 59 -6.54 7.97 13.23
CA ILE A 59 -6.52 6.68 13.93
C ILE A 59 -5.09 6.29 14.29
N LEU A 60 -4.15 6.46 13.36
CA LEU A 60 -2.74 6.12 13.56
C LEU A 60 -2.04 7.12 14.48
N TYR A 61 -2.41 8.40 14.41
CA TYR A 61 -1.94 9.45 15.32
C TYR A 61 -2.35 9.17 16.76
N ASP A 62 -3.63 8.86 16.98
CA ASP A 62 -4.16 8.56 18.31
C ASP A 62 -3.60 7.25 18.88
N ALA A 63 -3.36 6.25 18.01
CA ALA A 63 -2.70 5.01 18.39
C ALA A 63 -1.33 5.21 19.04
N GLN A 64 -0.62 6.30 18.70
CA GLN A 64 0.72 6.55 19.22
C GLN A 64 0.75 7.25 20.59
N LYS A 65 -0.32 7.99 20.94
CA LYS A 65 -0.38 8.83 22.16
C LYS A 65 -0.17 8.05 23.44
N GLU A 66 -0.60 6.79 23.47
CA GLU A 66 -0.54 5.93 24.66
C GLU A 66 0.76 5.12 24.76
N GLY A 67 1.67 5.28 23.80
CA GLY A 67 2.94 4.57 23.73
C GLY A 67 2.82 3.15 23.17
N LEU A 68 3.98 2.54 22.88
CA LEU A 68 4.05 1.25 22.18
C LEU A 68 3.33 0.11 22.93
N PHE A 69 3.43 0.04 24.26
CA PHE A 69 2.80 -1.03 25.05
C PHE A 69 1.27 -1.04 24.96
N LYS A 70 0.66 0.12 24.69
CA LYS A 70 -0.79 0.31 24.54
C LYS A 70 -1.20 0.58 23.09
N TYR A 71 -0.32 0.27 22.14
CA TYR A 71 -0.59 0.54 20.74
C TYR A 71 -1.87 -0.17 20.28
N TYR A 72 -2.06 -1.45 20.64
CA TYR A 72 -3.26 -2.21 20.32
C TYR A 72 -4.44 -2.03 21.28
N ASP A 73 -4.25 -1.33 22.40
CA ASP A 73 -5.35 -1.02 23.31
C ASP A 73 -6.27 0.01 22.64
N TYR A 74 -7.54 -0.34 22.45
CA TYR A 74 -8.52 0.51 21.78
C TYR A 74 -9.66 0.97 22.70
N THR A 75 -9.58 0.72 24.01
CA THR A 75 -10.65 1.06 24.97
C THR A 75 -11.07 2.53 24.97
N ASN A 76 -10.16 3.44 24.61
CA ASN A 76 -10.43 4.89 24.53
C ASN A 76 -10.30 5.45 23.11
N LYS A 77 -10.32 4.60 22.08
CA LYS A 77 -10.11 5.00 20.69
C LYS A 77 -11.37 4.72 19.87
N LEU A 78 -11.63 5.57 18.88
CA LEU A 78 -12.74 5.37 17.95
C LEU A 78 -12.58 4.07 17.14
N ARG A 79 -11.33 3.69 16.84
CA ARG A 79 -11.00 2.50 16.04
C ARG A 79 -9.72 1.82 16.55
N PRO A 80 -9.68 0.48 16.59
CA PRO A 80 -8.46 -0.25 16.91
C PRO A 80 -7.39 -0.14 15.82
N PRO A 81 -6.10 -0.06 16.19
CA PRO A 81 -5.00 -0.15 15.23
C PRO A 81 -4.87 -1.56 14.66
N ILE A 82 -4.90 -1.67 13.33
CA ILE A 82 -4.85 -2.93 12.58
C ILE A 82 -3.51 -3.19 11.89
N TYR A 83 -2.48 -2.38 12.16
CA TYR A 83 -1.14 -2.53 11.58
C TYR A 83 -0.18 -3.25 12.54
N LEU A 84 0.84 -3.92 12.02
CA LEU A 84 1.88 -4.50 12.88
C LEU A 84 2.63 -3.40 13.66
N TYR A 85 3.05 -3.72 14.88
CA TYR A 85 3.56 -2.73 15.84
C TYR A 85 4.75 -1.92 15.32
N HIS A 86 5.55 -2.47 14.41
CA HIS A 86 6.69 -1.74 13.87
C HIS A 86 6.26 -0.51 13.04
N TRP A 87 4.98 -0.44 12.65
CA TRP A 87 4.33 0.79 12.18
C TRP A 87 4.52 1.95 13.15
N TYR A 88 4.43 1.69 14.46
CA TYR A 88 4.64 2.69 15.49
C TYR A 88 5.94 3.45 15.25
N PHE A 89 7.04 2.75 14.95
CA PHE A 89 8.32 3.39 14.69
C PHE A 89 8.38 4.11 13.34
N LEU A 90 7.74 3.56 12.30
CA LEU A 90 7.69 4.17 10.98
C LEU A 90 6.92 5.50 10.98
N PHE A 91 5.84 5.57 11.75
CA PHE A 91 4.97 6.74 11.83
C PHE A 91 5.40 7.73 12.93
N PHE A 92 6.28 7.33 13.85
CA PHE A 92 6.72 8.13 15.00
C PHE A 92 7.14 9.57 14.66
N PRO A 93 7.90 9.85 13.58
CA PRO A 93 8.27 11.23 13.24
C PRO A 93 7.08 12.16 12.98
N PHE A 94 5.95 11.59 12.55
CA PHE A 94 4.71 12.33 12.30
C PHE A 94 3.88 12.47 13.57
N GLY A 95 3.75 11.42 14.39
CA GLY A 95 2.93 11.49 15.60
C GLY A 95 3.50 12.34 16.74
N ILE A 96 4.77 12.71 16.72
CA ILE A 96 5.35 13.68 17.67
C ILE A 96 5.06 15.15 17.29
N ILE A 97 4.62 15.39 16.05
CA ILE A 97 4.30 16.73 15.54
C ILE A 97 2.80 16.95 15.74
N PRO A 98 2.34 18.15 16.13
CA PRO A 98 0.90 18.44 16.24
C PRO A 98 0.13 18.00 14.99
N ALA A 99 -0.98 17.28 15.16
CA ALA A 99 -1.70 16.64 14.06
C ALA A 99 -2.10 17.62 12.93
N ASN A 100 -2.47 18.85 13.30
CA ASN A 100 -2.81 19.92 12.37
C ASN A 100 -1.65 20.37 11.46
N ILE A 101 -0.40 20.05 11.82
CA ILE A 101 0.79 20.26 10.97
C ILE A 101 1.19 18.94 10.32
N SER A 102 1.21 17.86 11.10
CA SER A 102 1.70 16.56 10.68
C SER A 102 0.94 15.99 9.48
N VAL A 103 -0.37 16.24 9.36
CA VAL A 103 -1.16 15.78 8.22
C VAL A 103 -0.66 16.36 6.88
N TYR A 104 -0.19 17.61 6.87
CA TYR A 104 0.38 18.23 5.67
C TYR A 104 1.78 17.70 5.35
N LEU A 105 2.58 17.42 6.37
CA LEU A 105 3.87 16.74 6.18
C LEU A 105 3.69 15.33 5.63
N TRP A 106 2.63 14.64 6.06
CA TRP A 106 2.24 13.33 5.55
C TRP A 106 1.88 13.40 4.06
N ASP A 107 1.12 14.42 3.65
CA ASP A 107 0.80 14.64 2.23
C ASP A 107 2.04 14.93 1.37
N ILE A 108 2.95 15.78 1.86
CA ILE A 108 4.22 16.07 1.16
C ILE A 108 5.02 14.79 1.02
N PHE A 109 5.14 14.01 2.09
CA PHE A 109 5.86 12.74 2.07
C PHE A 109 5.24 11.76 1.08
N ARG A 110 3.91 11.62 1.06
CA ARG A 110 3.16 10.80 0.10
C ARG A 110 3.47 11.21 -1.34
N VAL A 111 3.39 12.51 -1.66
CA VAL A 111 3.67 13.04 -3.01
C VAL A 111 5.09 12.74 -3.45
N VAL A 112 6.08 13.07 -2.62
CA VAL A 112 7.49 12.88 -2.94
C VAL A 112 7.79 11.41 -3.23
N ILE A 113 7.32 10.52 -2.35
CA ILE A 113 7.53 9.08 -2.49
C ILE A 113 6.82 8.54 -3.73
N TYR A 114 5.57 8.94 -3.97
CA TYR A 114 4.81 8.42 -5.10
C TYR A 114 5.35 8.93 -6.44
N ILE A 115 5.72 10.21 -6.54
CA ILE A 115 6.41 10.75 -7.73
C ILE A 115 7.71 10.00 -7.99
N TYR A 116 8.50 9.70 -6.95
CA TYR A 116 9.72 8.92 -7.10
C TYR A 116 9.43 7.55 -7.74
N ILE A 117 8.39 6.84 -7.30
CA ILE A 117 8.03 5.53 -7.85
C ILE A 117 7.60 5.67 -9.32
N ILE A 118 6.75 6.64 -9.64
CA ILE A 118 6.28 6.89 -11.01
C ILE A 118 7.46 7.19 -11.95
N LEU A 119 8.43 8.00 -11.51
CA LEU A 119 9.62 8.31 -12.30
C LEU A 119 10.55 7.11 -12.51
N ASN A 120 10.49 6.10 -11.64
CA ASN A 120 11.40 4.96 -11.66
C ASN A 120 10.75 3.65 -12.09
N ILE A 121 9.45 3.64 -12.41
CA ILE A 121 8.71 2.41 -12.70
C ILE A 121 9.21 1.69 -13.96
N TYR A 122 9.71 2.44 -14.94
CA TYR A 122 10.33 1.88 -16.15
C TYR A 122 11.48 0.90 -15.84
N LYS A 123 12.14 1.03 -14.68
CA LYS A 123 13.26 0.16 -14.28
C LYS A 123 12.84 -1.28 -14.02
N ILE A 124 11.55 -1.51 -13.78
CA ILE A 124 11.02 -2.84 -13.44
C ILE A 124 9.92 -3.28 -14.41
N SER A 125 9.58 -2.48 -15.41
CA SER A 125 8.53 -2.79 -16.37
C SER A 125 9.10 -3.38 -17.65
N GLU A 126 8.54 -4.51 -18.09
CA GLU A 126 8.94 -5.18 -19.35
C GLU A 126 8.24 -4.59 -20.58
N SER A 127 7.25 -3.70 -20.38
CA SER A 127 6.56 -3.03 -21.47
C SER A 127 5.89 -1.74 -21.05
N ARG A 128 5.77 -0.81 -22.01
CA ARG A 128 5.03 0.45 -21.82
C ARG A 128 3.57 0.24 -21.47
N LYS A 129 2.95 -0.81 -22.01
CA LYS A 129 1.55 -1.15 -21.71
C LYS A 129 1.37 -1.50 -20.22
N ASN A 130 2.25 -2.34 -19.67
CA ASN A 130 2.19 -2.73 -18.27
C ASN A 130 2.49 -1.55 -17.34
N GLU A 131 3.45 -0.71 -17.73
CA GLU A 131 3.75 0.55 -17.04
C GLU A 131 2.54 1.49 -17.02
N TYR A 132 1.92 1.74 -18.17
CA TYR A 132 0.73 2.58 -18.26
C TYR A 132 -0.41 2.06 -17.38
N LEU A 133 -0.66 0.74 -17.42
CA LEU A 133 -1.67 0.11 -16.60
C LEU A 133 -1.38 0.28 -15.10
N PHE A 134 -0.12 0.10 -14.70
CA PHE A 134 0.32 0.37 -13.34
C PHE A 134 0.06 1.83 -12.95
N VAL A 135 0.46 2.79 -13.78
CA VAL A 135 0.30 4.22 -13.51
C VAL A 135 -1.18 4.58 -13.32
N VAL A 136 -2.07 4.13 -14.20
CA VAL A 136 -3.51 4.44 -14.11
C VAL A 136 -4.13 3.85 -12.84
N ILE A 137 -3.92 2.57 -12.58
CA ILE A 137 -4.53 1.90 -11.41
C ILE A 137 -3.94 2.44 -10.11
N SER A 138 -2.63 2.62 -10.05
CA SER A 138 -1.99 3.18 -8.86
C SER A 138 -2.41 4.62 -8.60
N PHE A 139 -2.69 5.42 -9.63
CA PHE A 139 -3.15 6.80 -9.48
C PHE A 139 -4.55 6.86 -8.85
N ILE A 140 -5.46 5.96 -9.23
CA ILE A 140 -6.75 5.81 -8.56
C ILE A 140 -6.52 5.47 -7.08
N GLY A 141 -5.63 4.54 -6.78
CA GLY A 141 -5.24 4.22 -5.41
C GLY A 141 -4.69 5.42 -4.65
N PHE A 142 -3.82 6.23 -5.28
CA PHE A 142 -3.26 7.45 -4.70
C PHE A 142 -4.33 8.48 -4.33
N PHE A 143 -5.35 8.65 -5.17
CA PHE A 143 -6.47 9.56 -4.86
C PHE A 143 -7.18 9.17 -3.56
N PHE A 144 -7.56 7.89 -3.42
CA PHE A 144 -8.21 7.40 -2.21
C PHE A 144 -7.26 7.39 -1.00
N ASP A 145 -5.98 7.07 -1.22
CA ASP A 145 -4.96 7.10 -0.18
C ASP A 145 -4.77 8.52 0.39
N ALA A 146 -4.80 9.53 -0.48
CA ALA A 146 -4.74 10.93 -0.09
C ALA A 146 -6.01 11.40 0.61
N TYR A 147 -7.19 11.03 0.11
CA TYR A 147 -8.48 11.39 0.73
C TYR A 147 -8.62 10.82 2.15
N LEU A 148 -8.32 9.53 2.33
CA LEU A 148 -8.49 8.83 3.61
C LEU A 148 -7.32 9.04 4.58
N GLY A 149 -6.22 9.69 4.16
CA GLY A 149 -5.02 9.83 4.98
C GLY A 149 -4.26 8.52 5.17
N ASN A 150 -4.43 7.56 4.25
CA ASN A 150 -3.91 6.20 4.39
C ASN A 150 -2.39 6.13 4.06
N SER A 151 -1.78 4.95 4.22
CA SER A 151 -0.34 4.67 4.15
C SER A 151 0.04 3.69 3.04
N ASN A 152 -0.83 3.44 2.06
CA ASN A 152 -0.57 2.46 0.99
C ASN A 152 0.57 2.91 0.06
N PHE A 153 0.83 4.22 -0.06
CA PHE A 153 2.00 4.73 -0.77
C PHE A 153 3.32 4.21 -0.19
N LEU A 154 3.39 4.04 1.14
CA LEU A 154 4.58 3.57 1.82
C LEU A 154 4.74 2.06 1.67
N VAL A 155 3.63 1.31 1.69
CA VAL A 155 3.62 -0.11 1.30
C VAL A 155 4.18 -0.26 -0.11
N LEU A 156 3.64 0.49 -1.07
CA LEU A 156 4.09 0.47 -2.47
C LEU A 156 5.58 0.81 -2.58
N PHE A 157 6.06 1.83 -1.87
CA PHE A 157 7.48 2.20 -1.83
C PHE A 157 8.38 1.06 -1.36
N PHE A 158 8.03 0.43 -0.24
CA PHE A 158 8.81 -0.66 0.30
C PHE A 158 8.77 -1.89 -0.61
N LEU A 159 7.62 -2.25 -1.19
CA LEU A 159 7.52 -3.35 -2.15
C LEU A 159 8.29 -3.07 -3.44
N PHE A 160 8.28 -1.83 -3.93
CA PHE A 160 9.04 -1.38 -5.09
C PHE A 160 10.55 -1.59 -4.88
N PHE A 161 11.08 -1.14 -3.75
CA PHE A 161 12.50 -1.35 -3.42
C PHE A 161 12.83 -2.81 -3.13
N SER A 162 11.92 -3.54 -2.47
CA SER A 162 12.08 -4.98 -2.29
C SER A 162 12.29 -5.68 -3.63
N HIS A 163 11.45 -5.38 -4.62
CA HIS A 163 11.58 -5.95 -5.95
C HIS A 163 12.89 -5.57 -6.66
N ILE A 164 13.27 -4.29 -6.63
CA ILE A 164 14.53 -3.82 -7.24
C ILE A 164 15.73 -4.57 -6.66
N TYR A 165 15.82 -4.66 -5.33
CA TYR A 165 16.94 -5.33 -4.67
C TYR A 165 16.92 -6.84 -4.91
N LEU A 166 15.74 -7.45 -5.01
CA LEU A 166 15.61 -8.86 -5.37
C LEU A 166 16.16 -9.13 -6.77
N LYS A 167 15.79 -8.30 -7.77
CA LYS A 167 16.31 -8.40 -9.14
C LYS A 167 17.82 -8.19 -9.23
N GLN A 168 18.41 -7.46 -8.30
CA GLN A 168 19.87 -7.28 -8.17
C GLN A 168 20.56 -8.43 -7.41
N GLY A 169 19.84 -9.48 -7.02
CA GLY A 169 20.37 -10.61 -6.23
C GLY A 169 20.63 -10.27 -4.75
N ARG A 170 20.24 -9.09 -4.27
CA ARG A 170 20.43 -8.62 -2.89
C ARG A 170 19.26 -9.05 -2.00
N VAL A 171 19.07 -10.36 -1.86
CA VAL A 171 17.90 -10.98 -1.21
C VAL A 171 17.66 -10.49 0.22
N TRP A 172 18.71 -10.29 1.02
CA TRP A 172 18.58 -9.80 2.40
C TRP A 172 18.01 -8.38 2.47
N ILE A 173 18.52 -7.48 1.63
CA ILE A 173 18.05 -6.09 1.58
C ILE A 173 16.60 -6.07 1.07
N ALA A 174 16.30 -6.89 0.05
CA ALA A 174 14.93 -7.06 -0.43
C ALA A 174 13.99 -7.53 0.69
N GLY A 175 14.42 -8.52 1.47
CA GLY A 175 13.68 -9.02 2.63
C GLY A 175 13.44 -7.96 3.72
N ILE A 176 14.40 -7.06 3.97
CA ILE A 176 14.22 -5.93 4.91
C ILE A 176 13.13 -4.99 4.41
N PHE A 177 13.19 -4.58 3.14
CA PHE A 177 12.16 -3.72 2.55
C PHE A 177 10.79 -4.40 2.56
N PHE A 178 10.73 -5.70 2.22
CA PHE A 178 9.51 -6.48 2.34
C PHE A 178 8.98 -6.49 3.78
N ALA A 179 9.82 -6.79 4.77
CA ALA A 179 9.44 -6.81 6.17
C ALA A 179 8.86 -5.46 6.62
N LEU A 180 9.46 -4.34 6.20
CA LEU A 180 8.92 -3.01 6.45
C LEU A 180 7.55 -2.80 5.79
N ALA A 181 7.28 -3.37 4.62
CA ALA A 181 5.95 -3.28 3.99
C ALA A 181 4.86 -4.05 4.76
N THR A 182 5.24 -5.07 5.54
CA THR A 182 4.29 -5.94 6.26
C THR A 182 3.57 -5.29 7.42
N PHE A 183 3.83 -4.02 7.73
CA PHE A 183 2.96 -3.28 8.64
C PHE A 183 1.49 -3.38 8.21
N LYS A 184 1.24 -3.55 6.90
CA LYS A 184 0.00 -4.14 6.38
C LYS A 184 0.23 -5.59 5.95
N LEU A 185 -0.51 -6.51 6.56
CA LEU A 185 -0.40 -7.95 6.28
C LEU A 185 -0.66 -8.31 4.81
N VAL A 186 -1.43 -7.52 4.08
CA VAL A 186 -1.70 -7.74 2.65
C VAL A 186 -0.40 -7.76 1.82
N ALA A 187 0.67 -7.11 2.28
CA ALA A 187 1.99 -7.18 1.65
C ALA A 187 2.54 -8.63 1.56
N CYS A 188 2.13 -9.53 2.46
CA CYS A 188 2.53 -10.95 2.47
C CYS A 188 2.10 -11.72 1.22
N ILE A 189 1.20 -11.17 0.39
CA ILE A 189 0.87 -11.72 -0.92
C ILE A 189 2.09 -11.72 -1.86
N LEU A 190 2.99 -10.74 -1.75
CA LEU A 190 4.14 -10.60 -2.66
C LEU A 190 5.07 -11.84 -2.66
N PRO A 191 5.53 -12.37 -1.51
CA PRO A 191 6.30 -13.61 -1.49
C PRO A 191 5.59 -14.79 -2.17
N ILE A 192 4.27 -14.91 -2.01
CA ILE A 192 3.47 -15.95 -2.66
C ILE A 192 3.53 -15.78 -4.18
N ILE A 193 3.33 -14.54 -4.68
CA ILE A 193 3.48 -14.21 -6.10
C ILE A 193 4.87 -14.64 -6.59
N TYR A 194 5.95 -14.24 -5.90
CA TYR A 194 7.31 -14.57 -6.32
C TYR A 194 7.59 -16.07 -6.38
N LEU A 195 7.04 -16.87 -5.46
CA LEU A 195 7.13 -18.33 -5.54
C LEU A 195 6.38 -18.87 -6.77
N LEU A 196 5.16 -18.38 -7.02
CA LEU A 196 4.34 -18.83 -8.15
C LEU A 196 4.97 -18.51 -9.51
N ILE A 197 5.55 -17.31 -9.65
CA ILE A 197 6.24 -16.90 -10.88
C ILE A 197 7.71 -17.34 -10.93
N ARG A 198 8.18 -18.06 -9.90
CA ARG A 198 9.54 -18.61 -9.78
C ARG A 198 10.66 -17.56 -9.83
N GLU A 199 10.37 -16.35 -9.32
CA GLU A 199 11.38 -15.30 -9.10
C GLU A 199 12.16 -15.52 -7.80
N LEU A 200 11.61 -16.31 -6.87
CA LEU A 200 12.30 -16.78 -5.67
C LEU A 200 12.32 -18.31 -5.65
N ASP A 201 13.50 -18.89 -5.47
CA ASP A 201 13.64 -20.30 -5.11
C ASP A 201 13.42 -20.50 -3.61
N LEU A 202 13.20 -21.75 -3.17
CA LEU A 202 12.88 -22.03 -1.77
C LEU A 202 14.00 -21.59 -0.80
N LYS A 203 15.26 -21.71 -1.23
CA LYS A 203 16.41 -21.29 -0.43
C LYS A 203 16.49 -19.78 -0.25
N SER A 204 16.26 -19.00 -1.32
CA SER A 204 16.24 -17.54 -1.23
C SER A 204 14.97 -17.04 -0.56
N PHE A 205 13.85 -17.75 -0.70
CA PHE A 205 12.60 -17.44 0.01
C PHE A 205 12.81 -17.41 1.53
N ILE A 206 13.50 -18.39 2.10
CA ILE A 206 13.83 -18.39 3.53
C ILE A 206 14.59 -17.11 3.91
N LYS A 207 15.64 -16.76 3.16
CA LYS A 207 16.43 -15.53 3.41
C LYS A 207 15.58 -14.26 3.28
N TYR A 208 14.66 -14.24 2.33
CA TYR A 208 13.77 -13.11 2.07
C TYR A 208 12.74 -12.90 3.20
N ILE A 209 12.26 -13.99 3.82
CA ILE A 209 11.26 -13.93 4.90
C ILE A 209 11.87 -13.75 6.30
N ILE A 210 13.13 -14.13 6.53
CA ILE A 210 13.78 -13.99 7.85
C ILE A 210 13.61 -12.58 8.46
N PRO A 211 13.86 -11.46 7.74
CA PRO A 211 13.67 -10.13 8.32
C PRO A 211 12.25 -9.88 8.85
N PHE A 212 11.22 -10.41 8.16
CA PHE A 212 9.84 -10.35 8.63
C PHE A 212 9.62 -11.20 9.88
N LEU A 213 10.15 -12.43 9.91
CA LEU A 213 10.06 -13.29 11.10
C LEU A 213 10.73 -12.66 12.33
N LEU A 214 11.84 -11.95 12.12
CA LEU A 214 12.50 -11.20 13.20
C LEU A 214 11.62 -10.06 13.72
N LEU A 215 10.88 -9.37 12.84
CA LEU A 215 9.90 -8.37 13.29
C LEU A 215 8.76 -9.01 14.10
N LEU A 216 8.47 -10.31 13.97
CA LEU A 216 7.45 -10.97 14.77
C LEU A 216 7.94 -11.41 16.16
N VAL A 217 9.24 -11.33 16.46
CA VAL A 217 9.80 -11.78 17.75
C VAL A 217 9.10 -11.16 18.97
N PRO A 218 8.76 -9.85 19.00
CA PRO A 218 8.04 -9.28 20.14
C PRO A 218 6.68 -9.95 20.42
N PHE A 219 6.00 -10.49 19.41
CA PHE A 219 4.75 -11.23 19.60
C PHE A 219 4.96 -12.59 20.28
N LEU A 220 6.14 -13.19 20.13
CA LEU A 220 6.51 -14.43 20.83
C LEU A 220 6.84 -14.14 22.30
N ILE A 221 7.47 -12.99 22.57
CA ILE A 221 7.85 -12.56 23.92
C ILE A 221 6.62 -12.05 24.70
N PHE A 222 5.70 -11.35 24.01
CA PHE A 222 4.48 -10.79 24.58
C PHE A 222 3.22 -11.34 23.88
N PRO A 223 2.80 -12.58 24.18
CA PRO A 223 1.66 -13.21 23.51
C PRO A 223 0.34 -12.45 23.66
N SER A 224 0.13 -11.78 24.79
CA SER A 224 -1.06 -10.93 24.99
C SER A 224 -1.14 -9.79 23.97
N TYR A 225 0.02 -9.22 23.61
CA TYR A 225 0.12 -8.15 22.62
C TYR A 225 -0.19 -8.66 21.21
N PHE A 226 0.15 -9.92 20.91
CA PHE A 226 -0.26 -10.60 19.68
C PHE A 226 -1.76 -10.86 19.65
N LEU A 227 -2.34 -11.35 20.74
CA LEU A 227 -3.79 -11.59 20.81
C LEU A 227 -4.59 -10.31 20.60
N GLN A 228 -4.18 -9.19 21.22
CA GLN A 228 -4.81 -7.89 20.98
C GLN A 228 -4.74 -7.47 19.51
N PHE A 229 -3.59 -7.68 18.85
CA PHE A 229 -3.48 -7.42 17.41
C PHE A 229 -4.45 -8.26 16.58
N ILE A 230 -4.58 -9.55 16.88
CA ILE A 230 -5.50 -10.45 16.17
C ILE A 230 -6.96 -10.05 16.43
N GLU A 231 -7.32 -9.72 17.67
CA GLU A 231 -8.66 -9.21 18.03
C GLU A 231 -8.99 -7.94 17.25
N ASN A 232 -8.04 -6.99 17.18
CA ASN A 232 -8.18 -5.76 16.41
C ASN A 232 -8.34 -6.01 14.92
N LEU A 233 -7.62 -7.00 14.36
CA LEU A 233 -7.73 -7.36 12.94
C LEU A 233 -9.11 -7.92 12.58
N LEU A 234 -9.78 -8.56 13.54
CA LEU A 234 -11.13 -9.11 13.40
C LEU A 234 -12.22 -8.10 13.81
N PHE A 235 -11.85 -6.87 14.15
CA PHE A 235 -12.80 -5.82 14.45
C PHE A 235 -13.52 -5.38 13.18
N LEU A 236 -14.82 -5.66 13.11
CA LEU A 236 -15.64 -5.36 11.95
C LEU A 236 -16.32 -4.01 12.11
N GLU A 237 -16.41 -3.27 11.02
CA GLU A 237 -17.02 -1.94 10.97
C GLU A 237 -18.00 -1.84 9.82
N ASP A 238 -19.02 -1.01 9.97
CA ASP A 238 -19.89 -0.62 8.86
C ASP A 238 -19.25 0.49 8.01
N TYR A 239 -20.02 1.03 7.06
CA TYR A 239 -19.57 2.10 6.18
C TYR A 239 -19.41 3.47 6.89
N LYS A 240 -19.93 3.62 8.11
CA LYS A 240 -19.77 4.81 8.96
C LYS A 240 -18.61 4.68 9.94
N GLY A 241 -18.02 3.49 10.05
CA GLY A 241 -16.97 3.19 11.02
C GLY A 241 -17.50 2.73 12.37
N ASP A 242 -18.80 2.43 12.48
CA ASP A 242 -19.38 1.92 13.71
C ASP A 242 -19.06 0.43 13.87
N PRO A 243 -18.77 -0.07 15.10
CA PRO A 243 -18.50 -1.47 15.33
C PRO A 243 -19.71 -2.34 14.94
N VAL A 244 -19.48 -3.34 14.10
CA VAL A 244 -20.53 -4.28 13.67
C VAL A 244 -20.26 -5.67 14.23
N GLN A 245 -21.26 -6.24 14.87
CA GLN A 245 -21.29 -7.68 15.09
C GLN A 245 -22.45 -8.28 14.29
N PRO A 246 -22.17 -9.12 13.28
CA PRO A 246 -23.20 -9.84 12.56
C PRO A 246 -24.09 -10.60 13.53
N ASN A 247 -25.41 -10.34 13.48
CA ASN A 247 -26.39 -11.02 14.32
C ASN A 247 -27.64 -11.38 13.51
N PHE A 248 -27.48 -12.39 12.65
CA PHE A 248 -28.53 -12.98 11.82
C PHE A 248 -29.31 -14.10 12.55
N GLY A 249 -29.09 -14.29 13.86
CA GLY A 249 -29.70 -15.39 14.63
C GLY A 249 -29.24 -16.79 14.20
N ASN A 250 -28.18 -16.89 13.39
CA ASN A 250 -27.63 -18.13 12.85
C ASN A 250 -26.10 -18.02 12.75
N ASP A 251 -25.40 -18.95 13.40
CA ASP A 251 -23.93 -18.91 13.51
C ASP A 251 -23.22 -19.01 12.17
N ILE A 252 -23.77 -19.77 11.21
CA ILE A 252 -23.19 -19.89 9.86
C ILE A 252 -23.33 -18.57 9.11
N LEU A 253 -24.51 -17.93 9.17
CA LEU A 253 -24.73 -16.62 8.53
C LEU A 253 -23.86 -15.54 9.17
N ASN A 254 -23.69 -15.57 10.49
CA ASN A 254 -22.79 -14.66 11.21
C ASN A 254 -21.33 -14.85 10.78
N ALA A 255 -20.87 -16.11 10.65
CA ALA A 255 -19.53 -16.42 10.19
C ALA A 255 -19.28 -15.98 8.74
N ILE A 256 -20.24 -16.20 7.83
CA ILE A 256 -20.17 -15.74 6.43
C ILE A 256 -20.11 -14.22 6.35
N ALA A 257 -20.96 -13.53 7.11
CA ALA A 257 -20.97 -12.07 7.15
C ALA A 257 -19.68 -11.50 7.73
N ALA A 258 -19.15 -12.10 8.80
CA ALA A 258 -17.87 -11.72 9.38
C ALA A 258 -16.73 -11.89 8.37
N PHE A 259 -16.70 -13.01 7.65
CA PHE A 259 -15.73 -13.25 6.59
C PHE A 259 -15.85 -12.26 5.42
N PHE A 260 -17.08 -11.92 5.02
CA PHE A 260 -17.31 -10.91 3.98
C PHE A 260 -16.82 -9.53 4.41
N LEU A 261 -17.12 -9.10 5.64
CA LEU A 261 -16.66 -7.81 6.19
C LEU A 261 -15.14 -7.77 6.33
N PHE A 262 -14.52 -8.88 6.73
CA PHE A 262 -13.06 -9.03 6.75
C PHE A 262 -12.46 -8.88 5.34
N ILE A 263 -13.02 -9.56 4.33
CA ILE A 263 -12.59 -9.38 2.93
C ILE A 263 -12.77 -7.93 2.49
N TRP A 264 -13.90 -7.31 2.81
CA TRP A 264 -14.18 -5.92 2.44
C TRP A 264 -13.12 -4.95 3.00
N GLN A 265 -12.78 -5.09 4.28
CA GLN A 265 -11.71 -4.33 4.92
C GLN A 265 -10.33 -4.63 4.28
N ALA A 266 -10.12 -5.86 3.86
CA ALA A 266 -8.91 -6.28 3.14
C ALA A 266 -8.88 -5.86 1.66
N PHE A 267 -9.93 -5.26 1.10
CA PHE A 267 -10.05 -4.84 -0.30
C PHE A 267 -10.48 -3.36 -0.45
N GLN A 268 -9.90 -2.47 0.34
CA GLN A 268 -10.15 -1.03 0.24
C GLN A 268 -9.56 -0.43 -1.04
N GLN A 269 -10.21 0.61 -1.59
CA GLN A 269 -9.82 1.23 -2.86
C GLN A 269 -8.40 1.82 -2.82
N ALA A 270 -7.96 2.32 -1.67
CA ALA A 270 -6.60 2.87 -1.51
C ALA A 270 -5.49 1.80 -1.71
N GLN A 271 -5.83 0.52 -1.55
CA GLN A 271 -4.92 -0.61 -1.76
C GLN A 271 -4.61 -0.87 -3.25
N LEU A 272 -5.36 -0.26 -4.17
CA LEU A 272 -5.08 -0.30 -5.61
C LEU A 272 -3.65 0.14 -5.94
N MET A 273 -3.03 0.98 -5.09
CA MET A 273 -1.62 1.38 -5.22
C MET A 273 -0.69 0.16 -5.29
N TYR A 274 -0.75 -0.77 -4.35
CA TYR A 274 0.13 -1.95 -4.37
C TYR A 274 -0.48 -3.17 -5.06
N TYR A 275 -1.80 -3.24 -5.25
CA TYR A 275 -2.39 -4.25 -6.14
C TYR A 275 -1.97 -4.04 -7.60
N SER A 276 -1.87 -2.79 -8.05
CA SER A 276 -1.32 -2.49 -9.37
C SER A 276 0.13 -2.95 -9.51
N PHE A 277 0.91 -2.90 -8.42
CA PHE A 277 2.28 -3.40 -8.38
C PHE A 277 2.35 -4.93 -8.50
N PHE A 278 1.48 -5.65 -7.78
CA PHE A 278 1.34 -7.10 -7.93
C PHE A 278 0.96 -7.48 -9.36
N LEU A 279 0.00 -6.76 -9.95
CA LEU A 279 -0.42 -6.95 -11.32
C LEU A 279 0.72 -6.68 -12.31
N LEU A 280 1.50 -5.61 -12.12
CA LEU A 280 2.67 -5.30 -12.95
C LEU A 280 3.66 -6.46 -12.99
N ILE A 281 4.01 -7.01 -11.81
CA ILE A 281 4.92 -8.16 -11.70
C ILE A 281 4.38 -9.38 -12.45
N ILE A 282 3.10 -9.70 -12.27
CA ILE A 282 2.45 -10.85 -12.92
C ILE A 282 2.43 -10.67 -14.44
N LEU A 283 2.06 -9.48 -14.94
CA LEU A 283 1.99 -9.21 -16.38
C LEU A 283 3.37 -9.21 -17.04
N ASN A 284 4.41 -8.72 -16.34
CA ASN A 284 5.78 -8.80 -16.80
C ASN A 284 6.23 -10.26 -16.96
N TYR A 285 5.95 -11.11 -15.96
CA TYR A 285 6.24 -12.54 -16.04
C TYR A 285 5.54 -13.22 -17.23
N ILE A 286 4.23 -12.98 -17.40
CA ILE A 286 3.45 -13.55 -18.51
C ILE A 286 4.06 -13.15 -19.87
N ARG A 287 4.45 -11.87 -20.00
CA ARG A 287 5.07 -11.36 -21.23
C ARG A 287 6.40 -12.05 -21.54
N ILE A 288 7.30 -12.14 -20.55
CA ILE A 288 8.59 -12.81 -20.72
C ILE A 288 8.38 -14.27 -21.18
N ARG A 289 7.48 -15.01 -20.51
CA ARG A 289 7.16 -16.40 -20.88
C ARG A 289 6.58 -16.54 -22.28
N LYS A 290 5.80 -15.56 -22.74
CA LYS A 290 5.26 -15.57 -24.10
C LYS A 290 6.39 -15.43 -25.12
N ILE A 291 7.29 -14.47 -24.91
CA ILE A 291 8.46 -14.25 -25.79
C ILE A 291 9.36 -15.49 -25.82
N GLU A 292 9.67 -16.09 -24.67
CA GLU A 292 10.47 -17.32 -24.59
C GLU A 292 9.87 -18.49 -25.38
N LYS A 293 8.54 -18.61 -25.42
CA LYS A 293 7.84 -19.66 -26.18
C LYS A 293 7.92 -19.40 -27.68
N GLU A 294 7.71 -18.16 -28.10
CA GLU A 294 7.77 -17.75 -29.51
C GLU A 294 9.19 -17.98 -30.07
N THR A 295 10.24 -17.57 -29.35
CA THR A 295 11.63 -17.79 -29.77
C THR A 295 12.02 -19.27 -29.84
N LYS A 296 11.44 -20.13 -28.98
CA LYS A 296 11.69 -21.59 -29.04
C LYS A 296 10.97 -22.31 -30.19
N LEU A 297 9.93 -21.72 -30.75
CA LEU A 297 9.21 -22.26 -31.91
C LEU A 297 9.89 -21.89 -33.24
N GLU A 298 10.74 -20.87 -33.23
CA GLU A 298 11.49 -20.38 -34.40
C GLU A 298 12.86 -21.07 -34.57
N ASN A 299 13.34 -21.81 -33.57
CA ASN A 299 14.61 -22.56 -33.58
C ASN A 299 14.37 -24.06 -33.58
#